data_AF-A0A135RWN2-F1
#
_entry.id   AF-A0A135RWN2-F1
#
_cell.length_a   1.000
_cell.length_b   1.000
_cell.length_c   1.000
_cell.angle_alpha   90.00
_cell.angle_beta   90.00
_cell.angle_gamma   90.00
#
_symmetry.space_group_name_H-M   'P 1'
#
loop_
_entity.id
_entity.type
_entity.pdbx_description
1 polymer ?
#
loop_
_entity_poly.entity_id
_entity_poly.type
_entity_poly.pdbx_seq_one_letter_code
_entity_poly.pdbx_strand_id
1 'polypeptide(L)'
;MERQEVVVVNGLSPCPPQDPHQAILRSMPLQIWDVRIAAAKSLDVVYPQRRPRKRTKREADHPSTDTQAPSGTDNATLSLILDRLERIENNRSTSSANPTASRSHHRQASEECGSPEPYSPPARDGTSHSASPLSPPSRVDSRNTPYHERDTLPSLRPHGSEASRHPAVLDVAATLGDTFDRVRDQRLRRTMGHNTIATEGIDISLDKARTWIHNYFTYSPTETFLSLVDRKTIELIPDMLLMRHVTLDPCILIIYYVILWRGCYILNTRSFHSPDGRYARKLYLCCLRTMPCWQKEATGSITDFIAAIFMTGIATESYDFEMSLEMHQLACEYAKGLQMHSLDSNDYFVATGCPSTDEDRKGMWELIQTDLFYHLIYNKPATLYPSLDKWQVNLPWLSLDLPPEKGAQVSTISFLFRSRLAFILIRFFQTLEGLENESEAVEAIEPLCHEIEILFDEWGIEDWIERSSDDHMDLWILASLVLTGYTSIIFMLRKATLLKSNSPVPVCTDNNVPRTDFSTRASRRILDLTYNMLHVWKFPAAETISYILGAYRAHTAYAHLASNAMNAPNPGDMIEDLHLLDRVAQGIETATQQESDFLPLAREMKRINAQVKEKVNGTTSARNP
;
A
#
# COMPACT_ATOMS: atom_id res chain seq x y z
N MET A 1 0.75 -58.92 36.39
CA MET A 1 -0.41 -58.15 35.89
C MET A 1 -1.28 -57.71 37.08
N GLU A 2 -0.79 -57.03 38.11
CA GLU A 2 0.03 -55.80 38.15
C GLU A 2 -0.72 -54.57 37.60
N ARG A 3 -1.00 -53.66 38.53
CA ARG A 3 -1.26 -52.23 38.30
C ARG A 3 0.09 -51.51 38.34
N GLN A 4 0.19 -50.34 37.73
CA GLN A 4 1.29 -49.40 38.02
C GLN A 4 0.80 -48.30 38.94
N GLU A 5 1.54 -48.06 40.02
CA GLU A 5 1.45 -46.85 40.84
C GLU A 5 2.78 -46.10 40.85
N VAL A 6 2.63 -44.79 40.91
CA VAL A 6 3.58 -43.70 41.20
C VAL A 6 4.73 -44.05 42.16
N VAL A 7 5.93 -43.49 41.91
CA VAL A 7 6.78 -42.80 42.94
C VAL A 7 7.77 -41.83 42.28
N VAL A 8 8.16 -40.79 43.02
CA VAL A 8 8.90 -39.58 42.60
C VAL A 8 10.39 -39.63 43.01
N VAL A 9 11.28 -38.99 42.25
CA VAL A 9 12.56 -38.45 42.74
C VAL A 9 12.83 -37.07 42.12
N ASN A 10 13.29 -36.11 42.92
CA ASN A 10 13.69 -34.75 42.48
C ASN A 10 15.20 -34.67 42.17
N GLY A 11 15.60 -33.73 41.31
CA GLY A 11 17.00 -33.32 41.09
C GLY A 11 17.10 -31.85 40.72
N LEU A 12 18.04 -31.10 41.32
CA LEU A 12 18.14 -29.64 41.22
C LEU A 12 19.42 -29.18 40.48
N SER A 13 19.31 -27.96 39.91
CA SER A 13 20.32 -26.96 39.50
C SER A 13 21.71 -26.97 40.19
N PRO A 14 22.76 -26.25 39.68
CA PRO A 14 22.68 -25.06 38.79
C PRO A 14 23.75 -24.89 37.67
N CYS A 15 23.49 -23.93 36.77
CA CYS A 15 24.52 -23.12 36.08
C CYS A 15 24.14 -21.61 36.12
N PRO A 16 25.04 -20.69 36.52
CA PRO A 16 24.81 -19.24 36.52
C PRO A 16 25.65 -18.51 35.45
N PRO A 17 25.58 -17.17 35.37
CA PRO A 17 24.41 -16.35 35.07
C PRO A 17 24.54 -15.68 33.68
N GLN A 18 23.43 -15.42 33.00
CA GLN A 18 23.45 -14.52 31.83
C GLN A 18 23.40 -13.04 32.26
N ASP A 19 23.91 -12.17 31.39
CA ASP A 19 24.20 -10.77 31.69
C ASP A 19 22.93 -9.95 31.99
N PRO A 20 22.84 -9.26 33.15
CA PRO A 20 21.65 -8.49 33.53
C PRO A 20 21.29 -7.38 32.54
N HIS A 21 22.21 -6.92 31.69
CA HIS A 21 21.93 -5.89 30.69
C HIS A 21 21.02 -6.35 29.53
N GLN A 22 20.95 -7.66 29.23
CA GLN A 22 20.05 -8.16 28.17
C GLN A 22 18.59 -8.35 28.61
N ALA A 23 18.33 -8.44 29.92
CA ALA A 23 16.97 -8.61 30.44
C ALA A 23 16.12 -7.34 30.35
N ILE A 24 16.74 -6.16 30.49
CA ILE A 24 16.05 -4.88 30.69
C ILE A 24 15.38 -4.35 29.40
N LEU A 25 15.90 -4.72 28.22
CA LEU A 25 15.30 -4.35 26.92
C LEU A 25 14.07 -5.19 26.54
N ARG A 26 13.79 -6.30 27.24
CA ARG A 26 12.59 -7.13 26.99
C ARG A 26 11.38 -6.77 27.86
N SER A 27 11.46 -5.71 28.66
CA SER A 27 10.43 -5.35 29.65
C SER A 27 10.02 -3.87 29.66
N MET A 28 10.21 -3.13 28.56
CA MET A 28 9.53 -1.84 28.37
C MET A 28 8.15 -2.04 27.73
N PRO A 29 7.04 -1.64 28.38
CA PRO A 29 5.72 -1.71 27.76
C PRO A 29 5.57 -0.75 26.57
N LEU A 30 4.73 -1.11 25.60
CA LEU A 30 4.40 -0.33 24.39
C LEU A 30 3.72 1.05 24.66
N GLN A 31 3.56 1.44 25.93
CA GLN A 31 2.74 2.54 26.43
C GLN A 31 3.16 3.96 25.98
N ILE A 32 4.42 4.14 25.59
CA ILE A 32 5.03 5.47 25.40
C ILE A 32 5.08 5.89 23.91
N TRP A 33 4.88 4.96 22.98
CA TRP A 33 5.13 5.19 21.55
C TRP A 33 4.03 6.00 20.85
N ASP A 34 2.77 5.54 20.89
CA ASP A 34 1.64 6.23 20.21
C ASP A 34 1.46 7.69 20.65
N VAL A 35 1.76 7.99 21.92
CA VAL A 35 1.62 9.33 22.52
C VAL A 35 2.63 10.32 21.92
N ARG A 36 3.83 9.86 21.53
CA ARG A 36 4.85 10.73 20.92
C ARG A 36 4.59 11.02 19.44
N ILE A 37 3.93 10.10 18.71
CA ILE A 37 3.62 10.28 17.29
C ILE A 37 2.57 11.39 17.10
N ALA A 38 1.54 11.42 17.95
CA ALA A 38 0.59 12.53 18.04
C ALA A 38 1.28 13.88 18.35
N ALA A 39 2.11 13.89 19.40
CA ALA A 39 2.77 15.10 19.88
C ALA A 39 3.81 15.71 18.90
N ALA A 40 4.37 14.92 17.96
CA ALA A 40 5.40 15.37 17.04
C ALA A 40 4.91 16.36 15.95
N LYS A 41 3.61 16.37 15.64
CA LYS A 41 2.98 17.30 14.68
C LYS A 41 1.69 17.96 15.19
N SER A 42 1.40 17.88 16.50
CA SER A 42 0.10 18.27 17.08
C SER A 42 -1.10 17.54 16.43
N LEU A 43 -0.90 16.28 16.03
CA LEU A 43 -1.95 15.43 15.47
C LEU A 43 -2.75 14.82 16.63
N ASP A 44 -3.90 15.40 16.96
CA ASP A 44 -4.83 14.85 17.96
C ASP A 44 -5.51 13.57 17.45
N VAL A 45 -4.78 12.44 17.51
CA VAL A 45 -5.30 11.11 17.19
C VAL A 45 -6.21 10.64 18.33
N VAL A 46 -7.46 11.09 18.29
CA VAL A 46 -8.51 10.72 19.24
C VAL A 46 -8.99 9.29 18.95
N TYR A 47 -8.53 8.35 19.75
CA TYR A 47 -9.16 7.03 19.82
C TYR A 47 -10.57 7.17 20.43
N PRO A 48 -11.61 6.54 19.86
CA PRO A 48 -12.95 6.57 20.43
C PRO A 48 -12.96 6.08 21.88
N GLN A 49 -13.52 6.86 22.82
CA GLN A 49 -13.59 6.41 24.21
C GLN A 49 -14.52 5.19 24.34
N ARG A 50 -13.91 4.02 24.56
CA ARG A 50 -14.62 2.78 24.91
C ARG A 50 -15.55 3.03 26.10
N ARG A 51 -16.87 2.97 25.89
CA ARG A 51 -17.83 3.04 27.00
C ARG A 51 -17.63 1.81 27.90
N PRO A 52 -17.44 1.97 29.22
CA PRO A 52 -17.15 0.84 30.10
C PRO A 52 -18.30 -0.17 30.11
N ARG A 53 -17.99 -1.41 29.69
CA ARG A 53 -18.97 -2.49 29.53
C ARG A 53 -19.66 -2.80 30.85
N LYS A 54 -20.96 -2.48 30.96
CA LYS A 54 -21.82 -3.06 32.00
C LYS A 54 -21.83 -4.58 31.81
N ARG A 55 -21.09 -5.31 32.65
CA ARG A 55 -21.22 -6.77 32.78
C ARG A 55 -22.60 -7.10 33.36
N THR A 56 -23.60 -7.21 32.50
CA THR A 56 -24.85 -7.91 32.82
C THR A 56 -24.52 -9.38 33.04
N LYS A 57 -24.30 -9.71 34.31
CA LYS A 57 -24.13 -11.08 34.81
C LYS A 57 -25.42 -11.85 34.47
N ARG A 58 -25.45 -12.57 33.35
CA ARG A 58 -26.50 -13.56 33.09
C ARG A 58 -26.36 -14.64 34.16
N GLU A 59 -27.37 -14.71 35.03
CA GLU A 59 -27.53 -15.85 35.91
C GLU A 59 -27.91 -17.05 35.05
N ALA A 60 -27.40 -18.22 35.43
CA ALA A 60 -27.68 -19.46 34.73
C ALA A 60 -28.99 -20.03 35.26
N ASP A 61 -29.90 -20.42 34.38
CA ASP A 61 -30.69 -21.63 34.61
C ASP A 61 -31.27 -22.24 33.32
N HIS A 62 -31.22 -23.57 33.30
CA HIS A 62 -32.04 -24.51 32.51
C HIS A 62 -31.92 -24.59 30.97
N PRO A 63 -32.25 -25.76 30.36
CA PRO A 63 -31.34 -26.34 29.36
C PRO A 63 -31.95 -26.81 28.02
N SER A 64 -31.04 -27.13 27.09
CA SER A 64 -31.12 -28.14 26.01
C SER A 64 -32.25 -28.10 24.98
N THR A 65 -31.87 -27.88 23.71
CA THR A 65 -32.22 -28.80 22.60
C THR A 65 -31.26 -28.61 21.42
N ASP A 66 -31.02 -29.68 20.65
CA ASP A 66 -30.00 -29.70 19.59
C ASP A 66 -30.42 -29.02 18.29
N THR A 67 -29.48 -28.30 17.67
CA THR A 67 -29.28 -28.29 16.20
C THR A 67 -27.82 -27.95 15.93
N GLN A 68 -27.20 -28.61 14.95
CA GLN A 68 -25.77 -28.50 14.66
C GLN A 68 -25.39 -27.13 14.08
N ALA A 69 -24.30 -26.54 14.58
CA ALA A 69 -23.68 -25.33 14.02
C ALA A 69 -22.15 -25.48 13.97
N PRO A 70 -21.48 -25.20 12.83
CA PRO A 70 -20.02 -25.18 12.73
C PRO A 70 -19.40 -23.83 13.18
N SER A 71 -18.07 -23.75 13.15
CA SER A 71 -17.25 -22.54 13.35
C SER A 71 -17.45 -21.75 14.66
N GLY A 72 -17.15 -22.39 15.81
CA GLY A 72 -16.84 -21.68 17.06
C GLY A 72 -15.45 -21.01 17.07
N THR A 73 -14.59 -21.37 16.12
CA THR A 73 -13.22 -20.88 15.91
C THR A 73 -13.15 -19.40 15.58
N ASP A 74 -13.99 -18.96 14.65
CA ASP A 74 -13.84 -17.68 13.95
C ASP A 74 -14.13 -16.49 14.90
N ASN A 75 -15.11 -16.68 15.79
CA ASN A 75 -15.39 -15.79 16.93
C ASN A 75 -14.20 -15.71 17.91
N ALA A 76 -13.52 -16.83 18.18
CA ALA A 76 -12.42 -16.87 19.14
C ALA A 76 -11.18 -16.16 18.60
N THR A 77 -10.88 -16.30 17.31
CA THR A 77 -9.76 -15.61 16.67
C THR A 77 -10.00 -14.11 16.53
N LEU A 78 -11.21 -13.65 16.15
CA LEU A 78 -11.53 -12.22 16.18
C LEU A 78 -11.45 -11.66 17.62
N SER A 79 -11.97 -12.39 18.61
CA SER A 79 -11.86 -12.01 20.03
C SER A 79 -10.39 -11.88 20.47
N LEU A 80 -9.49 -12.73 19.98
CA LEU A 80 -8.05 -12.64 20.27
C LEU A 80 -7.38 -11.42 19.63
N ILE A 81 -7.76 -11.05 18.40
CA ILE A 81 -7.29 -9.82 17.73
C ILE A 81 -7.72 -8.58 18.52
N LEU A 82 -8.98 -8.53 18.95
CA LEU A 82 -9.56 -7.39 19.66
C LEU A 82 -9.13 -7.33 21.14
N ASP A 83 -8.83 -8.47 21.78
CA ASP A 83 -8.18 -8.55 23.11
C ASP A 83 -6.70 -8.12 23.06
N ARG A 84 -5.95 -8.41 21.97
CA ARG A 84 -4.62 -7.83 21.76
C ARG A 84 -4.70 -6.31 21.70
N LEU A 85 -5.64 -5.75 20.92
CA LEU A 85 -5.90 -4.30 20.87
C LEU A 85 -6.31 -3.72 22.24
N GLU A 86 -7.21 -4.39 22.97
CA GLU A 86 -7.60 -3.95 24.32
C GLU A 86 -6.43 -3.99 25.31
N ARG A 87 -5.49 -4.93 25.17
CA ARG A 87 -4.24 -4.96 25.95
C ARG A 87 -3.25 -3.88 25.54
N ILE A 88 -3.24 -3.41 24.29
CA ILE A 88 -2.47 -2.23 23.86
C ILE A 88 -3.09 -0.96 24.46
N GLU A 89 -4.42 -0.82 24.42
CA GLU A 89 -5.15 0.36 24.89
C GLU A 89 -5.18 0.50 26.43
N ASN A 90 -5.54 -0.54 27.18
CA ASN A 90 -5.64 -0.46 28.66
C ASN A 90 -4.31 -0.10 29.32
N ASN A 91 -3.21 -0.52 28.70
CA ASN A 91 -1.83 -0.16 29.08
C ASN A 91 -1.62 1.38 29.08
N ARG A 92 -2.28 2.11 28.16
CA ARG A 92 -2.21 3.58 28.05
C ARG A 92 -2.81 4.30 29.26
N SER A 93 -3.80 3.71 29.93
CA SER A 93 -4.46 4.29 31.11
C SER A 93 -3.61 4.22 32.38
N THR A 94 -2.74 3.21 32.52
CA THR A 94 -1.93 3.02 33.73
C THR A 94 -0.70 3.92 33.83
N SER A 95 -0.22 4.49 32.72
CA SER A 95 0.98 5.35 32.71
C SER A 95 0.70 6.83 33.02
N SER A 96 -0.56 7.22 33.26
CA SER A 96 -0.98 8.62 33.47
C SER A 96 -1.39 8.90 34.92
N ALA A 97 -0.52 8.54 35.87
CA ALA A 97 -0.72 8.78 37.31
C ALA A 97 0.47 9.58 37.89
N ASN A 98 0.23 10.85 38.24
CA ASN A 98 1.25 11.80 38.66
C ASN A 98 1.89 11.47 40.03
N PRO A 99 3.22 11.60 40.15
CA PRO A 99 3.88 12.39 41.17
C PRO A 99 4.15 13.82 40.62
N THR A 100 4.07 14.92 41.37
CA THR A 100 4.03 15.05 42.83
C THR A 100 3.21 16.29 43.22
N ALA A 101 2.46 16.23 44.32
CA ALA A 101 1.88 17.41 44.96
C ALA A 101 2.66 17.81 46.23
N SER A 102 2.55 19.08 46.64
CA SER A 102 3.05 19.68 47.89
C SER A 102 4.48 20.23 47.92
N ARG A 103 4.61 21.55 47.69
CA ARG A 103 4.92 22.49 48.79
C ARG A 103 4.60 23.95 48.41
N SER A 104 4.30 24.77 49.42
CA SER A 104 3.77 26.13 49.33
C SER A 104 4.74 27.17 49.93
N HIS A 105 4.70 28.43 49.45
CA HIS A 105 4.32 29.64 50.22
C HIS A 105 4.82 30.99 49.64
N HIS A 106 3.88 31.95 49.58
CA HIS A 106 3.97 33.44 49.67
C HIS A 106 5.17 34.28 49.17
N ARG A 107 4.88 35.20 48.24
CA ARG A 107 4.81 36.69 48.37
C ARG A 107 4.30 37.29 47.03
N GLN A 108 3.27 38.15 46.94
CA GLN A 108 3.18 39.60 47.26
C GLN A 108 4.32 40.43 46.60
N ALA A 109 4.09 41.27 45.57
CA ALA A 109 3.23 42.48 45.41
C ALA A 109 3.91 43.79 45.89
N SER A 110 3.69 44.98 45.31
CA SER A 110 2.83 45.37 44.16
C SER A 110 3.62 45.49 42.82
N GLU A 111 3.65 46.52 41.94
CA GLU A 111 3.15 47.92 41.77
C GLU A 111 2.87 48.13 40.24
N GLU A 112 1.78 48.75 39.77
CA GLU A 112 1.51 50.20 39.50
C GLU A 112 2.46 50.93 38.53
N CYS A 113 2.04 51.73 37.52
CA CYS A 113 0.70 52.22 37.10
C CYS A 113 0.69 52.67 35.60
N GLY A 114 -0.48 52.77 34.93
CA GLY A 114 -0.67 53.58 33.70
C GLY A 114 -1.60 53.03 32.59
N SER A 115 -2.82 53.57 32.48
CA SER A 115 -3.82 53.35 31.38
C SER A 115 -4.38 54.74 30.93
N PRO A 116 -5.33 54.89 29.95
CA PRO A 116 -5.98 53.95 29.02
C PRO A 116 -6.05 54.47 27.54
N GLU A 117 -7.02 53.97 26.74
CA GLU A 117 -7.39 54.31 25.34
C GLU A 117 -8.27 55.62 25.23
N PRO A 118 -9.11 55.93 24.19
CA PRO A 118 -9.31 55.40 22.81
C PRO A 118 -9.60 56.47 21.68
N TYR A 119 -9.97 55.98 20.46
CA TYR A 119 -10.70 56.63 19.33
C TYR A 119 -9.97 57.46 18.23
N SER A 120 -10.61 57.50 17.04
CA SER A 120 -10.24 58.12 15.73
C SER A 120 -11.45 58.92 15.15
N PRO A 121 -11.50 59.46 13.90
CA PRO A 121 -10.52 59.71 12.80
C PRO A 121 -10.48 61.26 12.50
N PRO A 122 -10.68 61.91 11.31
CA PRO A 122 -10.56 61.59 9.85
C PRO A 122 -9.87 62.70 8.97
N ALA A 123 -10.07 62.66 7.64
CA ALA A 123 -9.81 63.71 6.58
C ALA A 123 -8.32 63.99 6.21
N ARG A 124 -7.89 63.99 4.92
CA ARG A 124 -8.14 64.88 3.73
C ARG A 124 -7.51 66.28 3.86
N ASP A 125 -6.92 66.93 2.84
CA ASP A 125 -6.87 66.79 1.35
C ASP A 125 -5.41 67.01 0.82
N GLY A 126 -5.04 67.01 -0.48
CA GLY A 126 -5.75 66.66 -1.73
C GLY A 126 -5.49 67.63 -2.91
N THR A 127 -5.05 67.11 -4.08
CA THR A 127 -5.11 67.70 -5.45
C THR A 127 -4.75 66.58 -6.45
N SER A 128 -5.51 66.19 -7.49
CA SER A 128 -6.55 66.81 -8.34
C SER A 128 -5.99 67.80 -9.38
N HIS A 129 -6.33 67.78 -10.67
CA HIS A 129 -7.27 66.96 -11.49
C HIS A 129 -6.53 66.52 -12.80
N SER A 130 -7.05 65.86 -13.86
CA SER A 130 -8.37 65.36 -14.35
C SER A 130 -8.06 64.39 -15.54
N ALA A 131 -8.94 63.63 -16.24
CA ALA A 131 -10.38 63.34 -16.21
C ALA A 131 -10.68 61.97 -16.91
N SER A 132 -11.95 61.57 -17.01
CA SER A 132 -12.49 60.52 -17.92
C SER A 132 -13.76 61.05 -18.63
N PRO A 133 -14.47 60.31 -19.52
CA PRO A 133 -15.47 59.32 -19.05
C PRO A 133 -15.91 58.18 -20.05
N LEU A 134 -16.88 57.36 -19.61
CA LEU A 134 -17.85 56.53 -20.40
C LEU A 134 -17.49 55.10 -20.91
N SER A 135 -17.25 54.17 -19.97
CA SER A 135 -18.07 52.95 -19.72
C SER A 135 -18.28 51.86 -20.85
N PRO A 136 -19.18 50.85 -20.75
CA PRO A 136 -18.83 49.41 -20.86
C PRO A 136 -19.56 48.70 -22.07
N PRO A 137 -19.65 47.34 -22.28
CA PRO A 137 -19.44 46.22 -21.33
C PRO A 137 -18.93 44.85 -21.90
N SER A 138 -19.08 43.81 -21.06
CA SER A 138 -19.41 42.39 -21.38
C SER A 138 -18.30 41.34 -21.59
N ARG A 139 -18.70 40.08 -21.29
CA ARG A 139 -17.93 38.83 -21.42
C ARG A 139 -17.58 38.52 -22.88
N VAL A 140 -16.44 37.88 -23.12
CA VAL A 140 -16.21 37.02 -24.30
C VAL A 140 -15.49 35.74 -23.85
N ASP A 141 -15.81 34.63 -24.49
CA ASP A 141 -15.36 33.27 -24.20
C ASP A 141 -13.87 33.02 -24.44
N SER A 142 -13.26 32.18 -23.60
CA SER A 142 -12.00 31.49 -23.93
C SER A 142 -12.31 30.15 -24.59
N ARG A 143 -12.28 30.09 -25.92
CA ARG A 143 -12.37 28.84 -26.69
C ARG A 143 -11.38 28.85 -27.86
N ASN A 144 -10.88 27.65 -28.20
CA ASN A 144 -9.95 27.36 -29.30
C ASN A 144 -8.49 27.77 -29.10
N THR A 145 -7.73 26.95 -28.35
CA THR A 145 -6.39 26.55 -28.80
C THR A 145 -6.51 25.24 -29.59
N PRO A 146 -5.84 25.08 -30.74
CA PRO A 146 -5.86 23.83 -31.51
C PRO A 146 -4.94 22.78 -30.89
N TYR A 147 -5.16 21.51 -31.26
CA TYR A 147 -4.23 20.42 -30.95
C TYR A 147 -2.84 20.73 -31.52
N HIS A 148 -1.83 20.75 -30.66
CA HIS A 148 -0.45 20.52 -31.08
C HIS A 148 -0.12 19.02 -31.01
N GLU A 149 0.79 18.60 -31.88
CA GLU A 149 1.20 17.21 -32.03
C GLU A 149 1.98 16.72 -30.80
N ARG A 150 2.11 15.39 -30.67
CA ARG A 150 2.97 14.78 -29.67
C ARG A 150 4.43 15.04 -30.02
N ASP A 151 5.03 16.07 -29.43
CA ASP A 151 6.47 16.29 -29.45
C ASP A 151 7.16 15.08 -28.81
N THR A 152 7.59 14.16 -29.67
CA THR A 152 8.22 12.91 -29.28
C THR A 152 9.68 13.22 -28.99
N LEU A 153 9.95 13.72 -27.78
CA LEU A 153 11.27 14.15 -27.33
C LEU A 153 12.33 13.09 -27.71
N PRO A 154 13.35 13.45 -28.53
CA PRO A 154 14.38 12.51 -28.91
C PRO A 154 15.11 11.99 -27.68
N SER A 155 15.21 10.66 -27.54
CA SER A 155 16.05 10.03 -26.53
C SER A 155 17.52 10.35 -26.85
N LEU A 156 18.03 11.43 -26.26
CA LEU A 156 19.42 11.88 -26.36
C LEU A 156 20.34 10.94 -25.59
N ARG A 157 20.50 9.73 -26.12
CA ARG A 157 21.50 8.76 -25.71
C ARG A 157 22.88 9.30 -26.11
N PRO A 158 23.86 9.36 -25.19
CA PRO A 158 25.25 9.52 -25.57
C PRO A 158 25.65 8.35 -26.48
N HIS A 159 26.07 8.63 -27.72
CA HIS A 159 26.71 7.61 -28.54
C HIS A 159 28.05 7.22 -27.91
N GLY A 160 28.35 5.92 -27.87
CA GLY A 160 29.47 5.38 -27.10
C GLY A 160 30.83 5.84 -27.62
N SER A 161 31.73 6.16 -26.68
CA SER A 161 33.17 6.10 -26.94
C SER A 161 33.64 4.67 -26.71
N GLU A 162 34.30 4.08 -27.70
CA GLU A 162 34.91 2.76 -27.56
C GLU A 162 36.16 2.79 -26.66
N ALA A 163 36.62 1.59 -26.29
CA ALA A 163 37.94 1.28 -25.73
C ALA A 163 38.26 1.74 -24.29
N SER A 164 37.80 0.96 -23.32
CA SER A 164 38.70 0.43 -22.29
C SER A 164 38.39 -1.05 -22.02
N ARG A 165 39.42 -1.91 -22.00
CA ARG A 165 39.26 -3.37 -21.84
C ARG A 165 39.43 -3.80 -20.38
N HIS A 166 38.50 -3.38 -19.54
CA HIS A 166 38.14 -4.12 -18.33
C HIS A 166 36.77 -4.77 -18.54
N PRO A 167 36.49 -5.97 -18.00
CA PRO A 167 35.13 -6.48 -17.97
C PRO A 167 34.29 -5.52 -17.15
N ALA A 168 33.30 -4.88 -17.77
CA ALA A 168 32.38 -4.02 -17.06
C ALA A 168 31.65 -4.85 -15.99
N VAL A 169 31.69 -4.40 -14.73
CA VAL A 169 30.92 -5.03 -13.65
C VAL A 169 29.45 -4.94 -14.03
N LEU A 170 28.74 -6.08 -13.98
CA LEU A 170 27.32 -6.10 -14.29
C LEU A 170 26.54 -5.34 -13.22
N ASP A 171 25.91 -4.25 -13.61
CA ASP A 171 24.85 -3.62 -12.83
C ASP A 171 23.55 -4.41 -13.04
N VAL A 172 23.17 -5.21 -12.04
CA VAL A 172 21.99 -6.08 -12.11
C VAL A 172 20.71 -5.26 -12.03
N ALA A 173 20.69 -4.23 -11.20
CA ALA A 173 19.53 -3.35 -11.00
C ALA A 173 19.19 -2.57 -12.27
N ALA A 174 20.19 -1.98 -12.93
CA ALA A 174 20.01 -1.33 -14.22
C ALA A 174 19.51 -2.33 -15.27
N THR A 175 20.17 -3.49 -15.38
CA THR A 175 19.89 -4.48 -16.43
C THR A 175 18.49 -5.11 -16.28
N LEU A 176 18.05 -5.41 -15.05
CA LEU A 176 16.70 -5.93 -14.81
C LEU A 176 15.63 -4.84 -14.94
N GLY A 177 15.89 -3.62 -14.46
CA GLY A 177 14.99 -2.47 -14.62
C GLY A 177 14.70 -2.19 -16.09
N ASP A 178 15.76 -1.99 -16.90
CA ASP A 178 15.68 -1.82 -18.35
C ASP A 178 14.95 -2.98 -19.04
N THR A 179 15.11 -4.21 -18.55
CA THR A 179 14.48 -5.40 -19.14
C THR A 179 12.99 -5.49 -18.81
N PHE A 180 12.61 -5.17 -17.56
CA PHE A 180 11.21 -5.06 -17.17
C PHE A 180 10.51 -3.92 -17.93
N ASP A 181 11.14 -2.75 -18.02
CA ASP A 181 10.58 -1.57 -18.71
C ASP A 181 10.36 -1.85 -20.21
N ARG A 182 11.27 -2.57 -20.88
CA ARG A 182 11.05 -3.04 -22.27
C ARG A 182 9.84 -3.98 -22.40
N VAL A 183 9.61 -4.86 -21.43
CA VAL A 183 8.47 -5.79 -21.43
C VAL A 183 7.15 -5.06 -21.14
N ARG A 184 7.14 -4.13 -20.16
CA ARG A 184 6.03 -3.21 -19.89
C ARG A 184 5.65 -2.46 -21.17
N ASP A 185 6.60 -1.76 -21.79
CA ASP A 185 6.39 -1.00 -23.02
C ASP A 185 5.82 -1.86 -24.15
N GLN A 186 6.30 -3.10 -24.30
CA GLN A 186 5.81 -4.02 -25.33
C GLN A 186 4.36 -4.45 -25.06
N ARG A 187 3.99 -4.76 -23.82
CA ARG A 187 2.60 -5.11 -23.45
C ARG A 187 1.68 -3.90 -23.58
N LEU A 188 2.10 -2.73 -23.08
CA LEU A 188 1.33 -1.49 -23.15
C LEU A 188 1.07 -1.09 -24.61
N ARG A 189 2.08 -1.17 -25.50
CA ARG A 189 1.90 -0.87 -26.95
C ARG A 189 0.96 -1.84 -27.68
N ARG A 190 0.85 -3.10 -27.24
CA ARG A 190 -0.11 -4.07 -27.80
C ARG A 190 -1.55 -3.81 -27.36
N THR A 191 -1.72 -3.37 -26.11
CA THR A 191 -3.00 -2.91 -25.59
C THR A 191 -3.38 -1.58 -26.24
N MET A 192 -2.59 -0.53 -26.02
CA MET A 192 -2.84 0.85 -26.46
C MET A 192 -2.55 1.13 -27.95
N GLY A 193 -2.41 0.11 -28.80
CA GLY A 193 -2.27 0.31 -30.24
C GLY A 193 -3.47 1.12 -30.76
N HIS A 194 -3.23 2.22 -31.49
CA HIS A 194 -4.30 3.14 -31.89
C HIS A 194 -5.46 2.43 -32.62
N ASN A 195 -5.13 1.46 -33.48
CA ASN A 195 -6.12 0.62 -34.14
C ASN A 195 -6.84 -0.32 -33.16
N THR A 196 -6.12 -0.91 -32.20
CA THR A 196 -6.68 -1.75 -31.12
C THR A 196 -7.73 -0.98 -30.31
N ILE A 197 -7.38 0.24 -29.85
CA ILE A 197 -8.30 1.13 -29.13
C ILE A 197 -9.49 1.47 -30.04
N ALA A 198 -9.29 1.80 -31.31
CA ALA A 198 -10.37 2.20 -32.21
C ALA A 198 -11.33 1.06 -32.62
N THR A 199 -10.87 -0.20 -32.76
CA THR A 199 -11.65 -1.25 -33.45
C THR A 199 -11.86 -2.57 -32.71
N GLU A 200 -11.11 -2.89 -31.65
CA GLU A 200 -11.22 -4.22 -31.02
C GLU A 200 -12.47 -4.35 -30.13
N GLY A 201 -13.55 -4.91 -30.68
CA GLY A 201 -14.77 -5.21 -29.94
C GLY A 201 -14.57 -6.22 -28.78
N ILE A 202 -15.40 -6.05 -27.75
CA ILE A 202 -15.64 -7.05 -26.70
C ILE A 202 -17.07 -7.57 -26.85
N ASP A 203 -17.25 -8.87 -26.65
CA ASP A 203 -18.55 -9.55 -26.63
C ASP A 203 -18.70 -10.25 -25.28
N ILE A 204 -19.67 -9.81 -24.48
CA ILE A 204 -19.95 -10.34 -23.15
C ILE A 204 -21.45 -10.68 -23.12
N SER A 205 -21.77 -11.96 -22.98
CA SER A 205 -23.15 -12.37 -22.75
C SER A 205 -23.65 -11.87 -21.38
N LEU A 206 -24.95 -11.54 -21.29
CA LEU A 206 -25.57 -11.07 -20.04
C LEU A 206 -25.25 -11.98 -18.85
N ASP A 207 -25.28 -13.29 -19.06
CA ASP A 207 -25.01 -14.29 -18.02
C ASP A 207 -23.58 -14.18 -17.47
N LYS A 208 -22.58 -13.93 -18.34
CA LYS A 208 -21.20 -13.67 -17.92
C LYS A 208 -21.07 -12.38 -17.14
N ALA A 209 -21.66 -11.28 -17.65
CA ALA A 209 -21.63 -10.01 -16.95
C ALA A 209 -22.24 -10.14 -15.54
N ARG A 210 -23.41 -10.76 -15.42
CA ARG A 210 -24.07 -11.05 -14.14
C ARG A 210 -23.23 -11.96 -13.24
N THR A 211 -22.61 -13.01 -13.77
CA THR A 211 -21.71 -13.89 -13.01
C THR A 211 -20.49 -13.13 -12.48
N TRP A 212 -19.82 -12.32 -13.30
CA TRP A 212 -18.63 -11.57 -12.87
C TRP A 212 -18.98 -10.50 -11.83
N ILE A 213 -20.09 -9.76 -12.01
CA ILE A 213 -20.64 -8.84 -11.00
C ILE A 213 -20.93 -9.57 -9.68
N HIS A 214 -21.59 -10.72 -9.75
CA HIS A 214 -21.88 -11.54 -8.58
C HIS A 214 -20.60 -12.00 -7.86
N ASN A 215 -19.62 -12.53 -8.60
CA ASN A 215 -18.35 -12.99 -8.04
C ASN A 215 -17.61 -11.83 -7.35
N TYR A 216 -17.56 -10.66 -7.98
CA TYR A 216 -16.95 -9.46 -7.40
C TYR A 216 -17.59 -9.08 -6.05
N PHE A 217 -18.90 -8.81 -6.03
CA PHE A 217 -19.59 -8.37 -4.80
C PHE A 217 -19.72 -9.47 -3.73
N THR A 218 -19.46 -10.74 -4.06
CA THR A 218 -19.52 -11.86 -3.10
C THR A 218 -18.15 -12.22 -2.52
N TYR A 219 -17.05 -11.94 -3.23
CA TYR A 219 -15.71 -12.39 -2.86
C TYR A 219 -14.69 -11.27 -2.63
N SER A 220 -14.95 -10.05 -3.12
CA SER A 220 -14.13 -8.84 -2.90
C SER A 220 -14.84 -7.76 -2.05
N PRO A 221 -15.56 -8.06 -0.94
CA PRO A 221 -16.31 -7.05 -0.18
C PRO A 221 -15.42 -6.00 0.55
N THR A 222 -14.10 -6.13 0.44
CA THR A 222 -13.09 -5.32 1.16
C THR A 222 -12.28 -4.40 0.24
N GLU A 223 -12.76 -4.12 -0.98
CA GLU A 223 -12.12 -3.08 -1.82
C GLU A 223 -12.38 -1.67 -1.28
N THR A 224 -11.37 -0.81 -1.39
CA THR A 224 -11.35 0.55 -0.87
C THR A 224 -12.53 1.37 -1.42
N PHE A 225 -13.37 1.91 -0.51
CA PHE A 225 -14.62 2.64 -0.80
C PHE A 225 -15.71 1.86 -1.57
N LEU A 226 -15.70 0.53 -1.55
CA LEU A 226 -16.79 -0.27 -2.13
C LEU A 226 -18.18 0.05 -1.51
N SER A 227 -18.21 0.56 -0.28
CA SER A 227 -19.39 1.11 0.41
C SER A 227 -20.13 2.20 -0.39
N LEU A 228 -19.43 2.92 -1.26
CA LEU A 228 -19.97 4.04 -2.04
C LEU A 228 -20.52 3.60 -3.42
N VAL A 229 -20.39 2.31 -3.78
CA VAL A 229 -20.90 1.75 -5.05
C VAL A 229 -22.31 1.21 -4.85
N ASP A 230 -23.33 1.79 -5.50
CA ASP A 230 -24.64 1.13 -5.57
C ASP A 230 -24.59 -0.12 -6.46
N ARG A 231 -24.44 -1.27 -5.80
CA ARG A 231 -24.53 -2.60 -6.39
C ARG A 231 -25.75 -2.79 -7.29
N LYS A 232 -26.91 -2.22 -6.96
CA LYS A 232 -28.15 -2.42 -7.76
C LYS A 232 -28.04 -1.74 -9.12
N THR A 233 -27.51 -0.52 -9.16
CA THR A 233 -27.18 0.17 -10.41
C THR A 233 -26.20 -0.67 -11.25
N ILE A 234 -25.13 -1.19 -10.65
CA ILE A 234 -24.17 -2.04 -11.36
C ILE A 234 -24.81 -3.34 -11.91
N GLU A 235 -25.67 -4.01 -11.13
CA GLU A 235 -26.39 -5.21 -11.54
C GLU A 235 -27.39 -4.96 -12.70
N LEU A 236 -27.84 -3.72 -12.92
CA LEU A 236 -28.74 -3.33 -14.00
C LEU A 236 -28.03 -2.91 -15.31
N ILE A 237 -26.77 -2.48 -15.25
CA ILE A 237 -26.01 -1.99 -16.42
C ILE A 237 -25.97 -2.99 -17.60
N PRO A 238 -25.81 -4.32 -17.41
CA PRO A 238 -25.81 -5.28 -18.52
C PRO A 238 -27.07 -5.20 -19.39
N ASP A 239 -28.24 -5.04 -18.78
CA ASP A 239 -29.52 -4.92 -19.48
C ASP A 239 -29.73 -3.51 -20.05
N MET A 240 -29.31 -2.47 -19.33
CA MET A 240 -29.36 -1.08 -19.81
C MET A 240 -28.51 -0.86 -21.07
N LEU A 241 -27.36 -1.54 -21.20
CA LEU A 241 -26.51 -1.50 -22.39
C LEU A 241 -27.18 -2.03 -23.67
N LEU A 242 -28.27 -2.81 -23.56
CA LEU A 242 -29.06 -3.26 -24.70
C LEU A 242 -30.16 -2.26 -25.11
N MET A 243 -30.44 -1.24 -24.28
CA MET A 243 -31.52 -0.29 -24.49
C MET A 243 -31.05 0.90 -25.35
N ARG A 244 -31.40 0.90 -26.65
CA ARG A 244 -31.01 1.90 -27.67
C ARG A 244 -31.26 3.39 -27.35
N HIS A 245 -32.00 3.70 -26.30
CA HIS A 245 -32.36 5.05 -25.88
C HIS A 245 -31.83 5.41 -24.48
N VAL A 246 -31.04 4.54 -23.86
CA VAL A 246 -30.40 4.77 -22.55
C VAL A 246 -28.93 5.11 -22.78
N THR A 247 -28.53 6.30 -22.36
CA THR A 247 -27.13 6.70 -22.26
C THR A 247 -26.68 6.57 -20.81
N LEU A 248 -25.67 5.73 -20.56
CA LEU A 248 -25.01 5.65 -19.26
C LEU A 248 -23.88 6.67 -19.18
N ASP A 249 -23.66 7.20 -17.98
CA ASP A 249 -22.57 8.12 -17.68
C ASP A 249 -21.19 7.44 -17.92
N PRO A 250 -20.22 8.12 -18.55
CA PRO A 250 -18.86 7.60 -18.68
C PRO A 250 -18.22 7.12 -17.37
N CYS A 251 -18.44 7.77 -16.22
CA CYS A 251 -17.83 7.35 -14.95
C CYS A 251 -18.39 6.01 -14.46
N ILE A 252 -19.71 5.80 -14.51
CA ILE A 252 -20.33 4.54 -14.06
C ILE A 252 -20.01 3.38 -15.00
N LEU A 253 -19.80 3.66 -16.30
CA LEU A 253 -19.30 2.66 -17.26
C LEU A 253 -17.88 2.20 -16.92
N ILE A 254 -17.00 3.10 -16.48
CA ILE A 254 -15.63 2.73 -16.04
C ILE A 254 -15.70 1.85 -14.79
N ILE A 255 -16.48 2.23 -13.78
CA ILE A 255 -16.69 1.42 -12.57
C ILE A 255 -17.20 0.03 -12.94
N TYR A 256 -18.21 -0.06 -13.80
CA TYR A 256 -18.75 -1.33 -14.32
C TYR A 256 -17.68 -2.20 -15.02
N TYR A 257 -16.87 -1.63 -15.92
CA TYR A 257 -15.83 -2.40 -16.61
C TYR A 257 -14.71 -2.88 -15.67
N VAL A 258 -14.38 -2.13 -14.60
CA VAL A 258 -13.43 -2.58 -13.57
C VAL A 258 -14.03 -3.70 -12.71
N ILE A 259 -15.31 -3.60 -12.33
CA ILE A 259 -16.04 -4.67 -11.62
C ILE A 259 -16.07 -5.96 -12.44
N LEU A 260 -16.34 -5.87 -13.75
CA LEU A 260 -16.23 -7.01 -14.67
C LEU A 260 -14.80 -7.54 -14.78
N TRP A 261 -13.78 -6.67 -14.79
CA TRP A 261 -12.37 -7.06 -14.87
C TRP A 261 -11.97 -7.89 -13.64
N ARG A 262 -12.31 -7.41 -12.43
CA ARG A 262 -12.12 -8.16 -11.18
C ARG A 262 -12.88 -9.47 -11.19
N GLY A 263 -14.17 -9.41 -11.50
CA GLY A 263 -15.07 -10.56 -11.49
C GLY A 263 -14.74 -11.67 -12.50
N CYS A 264 -14.04 -11.35 -13.60
CA CYS A 264 -13.69 -12.35 -14.62
C CYS A 264 -12.53 -13.28 -14.22
N TYR A 265 -11.68 -12.88 -13.25
CA TYR A 265 -10.64 -13.72 -12.67
C TYR A 265 -11.13 -14.63 -11.54
N ILE A 266 -12.11 -14.16 -10.77
CA ILE A 266 -12.59 -14.86 -9.58
C ILE A 266 -13.51 -16.00 -10.00
N LEU A 267 -13.13 -17.23 -9.67
CA LEU A 267 -14.00 -18.42 -9.73
C LEU A 267 -14.87 -18.48 -8.45
N ASN A 268 -16.01 -19.16 -8.52
CA ASN A 268 -16.99 -19.30 -7.42
C ASN A 268 -16.50 -20.12 -6.19
N THR A 269 -15.19 -20.29 -6.06
CA THR A 269 -14.50 -20.96 -4.96
C THR A 269 -13.45 -20.04 -4.30
N ARG A 270 -13.54 -18.71 -4.47
CA ARG A 270 -12.53 -17.71 -4.01
C ARG A 270 -11.11 -17.98 -4.53
N SER A 271 -11.00 -18.52 -5.75
CA SER A 271 -9.73 -18.77 -6.44
C SER A 271 -9.61 -17.99 -7.75
N PHE A 272 -8.39 -17.62 -8.13
CA PHE A 272 -8.12 -16.89 -9.38
C PHE A 272 -7.92 -17.82 -10.60
N HIS A 273 -8.63 -18.94 -10.64
CA HIS A 273 -8.51 -19.95 -11.70
C HIS A 273 -9.67 -19.91 -12.72
N SER A 274 -10.36 -18.77 -12.83
CA SER A 274 -11.38 -18.57 -13.87
C SER A 274 -10.75 -18.57 -15.27
N PRO A 275 -11.29 -19.35 -16.23
CA PRO A 275 -10.82 -19.32 -17.62
C PRO A 275 -11.16 -18.00 -18.32
N ASP A 276 -12.08 -17.20 -17.78
CA ASP A 276 -12.54 -15.94 -18.36
C ASP A 276 -11.61 -14.75 -18.07
N GLY A 277 -10.51 -14.91 -17.33
CA GLY A 277 -9.45 -13.88 -17.21
C GLY A 277 -8.92 -13.38 -18.57
N ARG A 278 -9.03 -14.17 -19.63
CA ARG A 278 -8.75 -13.77 -21.03
C ARG A 278 -9.54 -12.55 -21.55
N TYR A 279 -10.61 -12.12 -20.85
CA TYR A 279 -11.35 -10.90 -21.16
C TYR A 279 -10.72 -9.62 -20.57
N ALA A 280 -9.86 -9.72 -19.57
CA ALA A 280 -9.31 -8.60 -18.81
C ALA A 280 -8.69 -7.50 -19.69
N ARG A 281 -7.82 -7.85 -20.65
CA ARG A 281 -7.22 -6.89 -21.60
C ARG A 281 -8.28 -6.10 -22.38
N LYS A 282 -9.38 -6.75 -22.77
CA LYS A 282 -10.48 -6.09 -23.50
C LYS A 282 -11.34 -5.22 -22.59
N LEU A 283 -11.54 -5.62 -21.33
CA LEU A 283 -12.27 -4.84 -20.32
C LEU A 283 -11.52 -3.55 -19.96
N TYR A 284 -10.21 -3.63 -19.75
CA TYR A 284 -9.36 -2.45 -19.56
C TYR A 284 -9.34 -1.54 -20.81
N LEU A 285 -9.36 -2.11 -22.02
CA LEU A 285 -9.56 -1.32 -23.26
C LEU A 285 -10.90 -0.59 -23.32
N CYS A 286 -11.97 -1.12 -22.72
CA CYS A 286 -13.22 -0.38 -22.59
C CYS A 286 -13.08 0.79 -21.61
N CYS A 287 -12.40 0.64 -20.47
CA CYS A 287 -12.10 1.76 -19.57
C CYS A 287 -11.32 2.88 -20.31
N LEU A 288 -10.26 2.53 -21.04
CA LEU A 288 -9.45 3.47 -21.83
C LEU A 288 -10.23 4.18 -22.94
N ARG A 289 -11.28 3.56 -23.51
CA ARG A 289 -12.17 4.19 -24.49
C ARG A 289 -13.14 5.19 -23.87
N THR A 290 -13.61 4.90 -22.66
CA THR A 290 -14.57 5.74 -21.94
C THR A 290 -13.90 6.94 -21.25
N MET A 291 -12.62 6.79 -20.85
CA MET A 291 -11.78 7.81 -20.22
C MET A 291 -11.90 9.22 -20.85
N PRO A 292 -11.82 9.41 -22.19
CA PRO A 292 -11.83 10.75 -22.78
C PRO A 292 -13.24 11.37 -22.91
N CYS A 293 -14.30 10.64 -22.57
CA CYS A 293 -15.63 11.21 -22.33
C CYS A 293 -15.76 11.59 -20.85
N TRP A 294 -15.41 10.67 -19.96
CA TRP A 294 -15.41 10.90 -18.51
C TRP A 294 -14.63 12.15 -18.12
N GLN A 295 -13.38 12.31 -18.57
CA GLN A 295 -12.55 13.50 -18.28
C GLN A 295 -13.11 14.84 -18.79
N LYS A 296 -14.15 14.85 -19.64
CA LYS A 296 -14.83 16.07 -20.11
C LYS A 296 -16.13 16.37 -19.35
N GLU A 297 -16.70 15.35 -18.72
CA GLU A 297 -18.02 15.36 -18.08
C GLU A 297 -17.91 15.27 -16.54
N ALA A 298 -16.74 14.85 -16.02
CA ALA A 298 -16.43 14.74 -14.60
C ALA A 298 -16.62 16.07 -13.85
N THR A 299 -17.21 15.98 -12.67
CA THR A 299 -17.56 17.14 -11.82
C THR A 299 -16.85 17.16 -10.48
N GLY A 300 -16.11 16.09 -10.13
CA GLY A 300 -15.59 15.87 -8.78
C GLY A 300 -16.63 15.24 -7.86
N SER A 301 -17.58 14.49 -8.43
CA SER A 301 -18.58 13.72 -7.71
C SER A 301 -17.99 12.50 -7.00
N ILE A 302 -18.77 11.87 -6.12
CA ILE A 302 -18.41 10.59 -5.50
C ILE A 302 -18.18 9.50 -6.57
N THR A 303 -18.93 9.51 -7.68
CA THR A 303 -18.74 8.56 -8.78
C THR A 303 -17.43 8.81 -9.54
N ASP A 304 -17.02 10.07 -9.71
CA ASP A 304 -15.71 10.43 -10.26
C ASP A 304 -14.57 9.95 -9.34
N PHE A 305 -14.74 10.11 -8.03
CA PHE A 305 -13.79 9.62 -7.02
C PHE A 305 -13.60 8.09 -7.06
N ILE A 306 -14.70 7.32 -7.04
CA ILE A 306 -14.65 5.86 -7.15
C ILE A 306 -14.00 5.45 -8.48
N ALA A 307 -14.40 6.07 -9.59
CA ALA A 307 -13.83 5.76 -10.91
C ALA A 307 -12.31 5.98 -10.96
N ALA A 308 -11.78 7.02 -10.31
CA ALA A 308 -10.34 7.28 -10.19
C ALA A 308 -9.61 6.21 -9.35
N ILE A 309 -10.18 5.79 -8.22
CA ILE A 309 -9.63 4.69 -7.40
C ILE A 309 -9.62 3.37 -8.19
N PHE A 310 -10.74 3.05 -8.84
CA PHE A 310 -10.91 1.80 -9.60
C PHE A 310 -9.97 1.79 -10.82
N MET A 311 -9.77 2.94 -11.46
CA MET A 311 -8.78 3.12 -12.53
C MET A 311 -7.32 2.98 -12.05
N THR A 312 -7.01 3.41 -10.82
CA THR A 312 -5.68 3.22 -10.21
C THR A 312 -5.34 1.73 -10.11
N GLY A 313 -6.23 0.92 -9.55
CA GLY A 313 -6.03 -0.52 -9.41
C GLY A 313 -5.87 -1.26 -10.75
N ILE A 314 -6.83 -1.10 -11.66
CA ILE A 314 -6.81 -1.79 -12.96
C ILE A 314 -5.61 -1.39 -13.83
N ALA A 315 -5.16 -0.14 -13.77
CA ALA A 315 -4.00 0.34 -14.53
C ALA A 315 -2.69 -0.25 -13.99
N THR A 316 -2.53 -0.31 -12.65
CA THR A 316 -1.39 -1.00 -12.00
C THR A 316 -1.26 -2.46 -12.48
N GLU A 317 -2.36 -3.19 -12.55
CA GLU A 317 -2.34 -4.61 -12.92
C GLU A 317 -2.31 -4.82 -14.44
N SER A 318 -2.59 -3.78 -15.23
CA SER A 318 -2.53 -3.76 -16.71
C SER A 318 -1.22 -3.17 -17.28
N TYR A 319 -0.15 -3.11 -16.48
CA TYR A 319 1.19 -2.55 -16.82
C TYR A 319 1.24 -1.03 -17.06
N ASP A 320 0.19 -0.28 -16.74
CA ASP A 320 0.12 1.16 -16.95
C ASP A 320 0.29 1.94 -15.65
N PHE A 321 1.54 1.98 -15.17
CA PHE A 321 1.91 2.67 -13.93
C PHE A 321 1.85 4.20 -14.04
N GLU A 322 1.83 4.76 -15.25
CA GLU A 322 1.69 6.21 -15.47
C GLU A 322 0.23 6.62 -15.28
N MET A 323 -0.71 5.98 -16.00
CA MET A 323 -2.15 6.15 -15.78
C MET A 323 -2.55 5.84 -14.33
N SER A 324 -1.99 4.79 -13.72
CA SER A 324 -2.26 4.47 -12.32
C SER A 324 -1.90 5.62 -11.37
N LEU A 325 -0.77 6.29 -11.62
CA LEU A 325 -0.27 7.36 -10.77
C LEU A 325 -1.01 8.67 -11.02
N GLU A 326 -1.43 8.95 -12.26
CA GLU A 326 -2.32 10.06 -12.61
C GLU A 326 -3.71 9.88 -11.98
N MET A 327 -4.29 8.68 -12.05
CA MET A 327 -5.60 8.37 -11.49
C MET A 327 -5.59 8.36 -9.95
N HIS A 328 -4.50 7.95 -9.31
CA HIS A 328 -4.32 8.11 -7.86
C HIS A 328 -4.25 9.58 -7.45
N GLN A 329 -3.49 10.40 -8.18
CA GLN A 329 -3.42 11.84 -7.94
C GLN A 329 -4.80 12.51 -8.09
N LEU A 330 -5.56 12.13 -9.12
CA LEU A 330 -6.93 12.58 -9.34
C LEU A 330 -7.90 12.13 -8.23
N ALA A 331 -7.80 10.88 -7.76
CA ALA A 331 -8.58 10.38 -6.62
C ALA A 331 -8.27 11.19 -5.35
N CYS A 332 -7.00 11.51 -5.09
CA CYS A 332 -6.59 12.35 -3.97
C CYS A 332 -7.08 13.81 -4.09
N GLU A 333 -7.24 14.34 -5.30
CA GLU A 333 -7.85 15.65 -5.54
C GLU A 333 -9.37 15.63 -5.31
N TYR A 334 -10.07 14.61 -5.81
CA TYR A 334 -11.50 14.43 -5.55
C TYR A 334 -11.80 14.20 -4.06
N ALA A 335 -11.00 13.41 -3.34
CA ALA A 335 -11.13 13.25 -1.88
C ALA A 335 -10.99 14.58 -1.10
N LYS A 336 -10.16 15.51 -1.60
CA LYS A 336 -10.07 16.88 -1.03
C LYS A 336 -11.31 17.69 -1.34
N GLY A 337 -11.78 17.68 -2.59
CA GLY A 337 -12.98 18.40 -3.03
C GLY A 337 -14.26 17.95 -2.32
N LEU A 338 -14.39 16.63 -2.11
CA LEU A 338 -15.47 15.98 -1.36
C LEU A 338 -15.31 16.10 0.18
N GLN A 339 -14.32 16.86 0.66
CA GLN A 339 -14.03 17.08 2.09
C GLN A 339 -13.77 15.80 2.91
N MET A 340 -13.38 14.70 2.28
CA MET A 340 -13.16 13.40 2.94
C MET A 340 -11.90 13.36 3.83
N HIS A 341 -11.07 14.41 3.77
CA HIS A 341 -10.03 14.67 4.77
C HIS A 341 -10.60 15.17 6.11
N SER A 342 -11.91 15.41 6.19
CA SER A 342 -12.63 15.97 7.35
C SER A 342 -13.87 15.14 7.73
N LEU A 343 -13.85 13.81 7.51
CA LEU A 343 -14.98 12.90 7.77
C LEU A 343 -15.57 13.01 9.18
N ASP A 344 -14.77 13.34 10.18
CA ASP A 344 -15.18 13.47 11.59
C ASP A 344 -15.46 14.93 12.01
N SER A 345 -15.42 15.89 11.06
CA SER A 345 -15.86 17.26 11.29
C SER A 345 -17.38 17.39 11.20
N ASN A 346 -17.93 18.38 11.90
CA ASN A 346 -19.36 18.71 11.79
C ASN A 346 -19.72 19.26 10.40
N ASP A 347 -18.75 19.83 9.67
CA ASP A 347 -18.97 20.43 8.35
C ASP A 347 -19.19 19.36 7.26
N TYR A 348 -18.52 18.20 7.35
CA TYR A 348 -18.74 17.08 6.42
C TYR A 348 -20.18 16.53 6.52
N PHE A 349 -20.72 16.41 7.74
CA PHE A 349 -22.12 16.02 7.95
C PHE A 349 -23.09 17.07 7.39
N VAL A 350 -22.79 18.36 7.55
CA VAL A 350 -23.61 19.46 6.98
C VAL A 350 -23.53 19.50 5.45
N ALA A 351 -22.38 19.17 4.85
CA ALA A 351 -22.19 19.17 3.41
C ALA A 351 -22.84 17.96 2.70
N THR A 352 -22.82 16.78 3.33
CA THR A 352 -23.30 15.52 2.73
C THR A 352 -24.67 15.06 3.21
N GLY A 353 -25.13 15.53 4.37
CA GLY A 353 -26.37 15.08 5.02
C GLY A 353 -26.31 13.66 5.59
N CYS A 354 -25.15 13.01 5.58
CA CYS A 354 -24.96 11.62 6.00
C CYS A 354 -23.82 11.51 7.02
N PRO A 355 -23.93 10.73 8.11
CA PRO A 355 -22.82 10.50 9.01
C PRO A 355 -21.74 9.63 8.35
N SER A 356 -20.47 9.95 8.60
CA SER A 356 -19.32 9.21 8.10
C SER A 356 -19.23 7.80 8.71
N THR A 357 -19.15 6.79 7.84
CA THR A 357 -19.07 5.38 8.24
C THR A 357 -17.63 4.96 8.52
N ASP A 358 -17.47 3.83 9.20
CA ASP A 358 -16.15 3.24 9.45
C ASP A 358 -15.51 2.67 8.18
N GLU A 359 -16.28 2.34 7.14
CA GLU A 359 -15.73 2.00 5.82
C GLU A 359 -15.17 3.23 5.09
N ASP A 360 -15.77 4.41 5.27
CA ASP A 360 -15.23 5.66 4.72
C ASP A 360 -13.92 6.05 5.42
N ARG A 361 -13.86 5.87 6.76
CA ARG A 361 -12.61 6.05 7.53
C ARG A 361 -11.53 5.07 7.08
N LYS A 362 -11.84 3.76 6.98
CA LYS A 362 -10.90 2.75 6.44
C LYS A 362 -10.38 3.15 5.06
N GLY A 363 -11.28 3.51 4.15
CA GLY A 363 -10.93 3.90 2.78
C GLY A 363 -9.97 5.10 2.74
N MET A 364 -10.21 6.11 3.57
CA MET A 364 -9.32 7.27 3.64
C MET A 364 -7.93 6.92 4.21
N TRP A 365 -7.87 6.03 5.22
CA TRP A 365 -6.58 5.52 5.74
C TRP A 365 -5.81 4.70 4.70
N GLU A 366 -6.48 3.90 3.87
CA GLU A 366 -5.84 3.20 2.76
C GLU A 366 -5.36 4.17 1.67
N LEU A 367 -6.14 5.20 1.34
CA LEU A 367 -5.75 6.23 0.36
C LEU A 367 -4.50 7.01 0.84
N ILE A 368 -4.42 7.38 2.12
CA ILE A 368 -3.21 7.96 2.73
C ILE A 368 -2.03 7.00 2.61
N GLN A 369 -2.22 5.72 2.94
CA GLN A 369 -1.16 4.72 2.90
C GLN A 369 -0.62 4.52 1.47
N THR A 370 -1.52 4.47 0.46
CA THR A 370 -1.15 4.39 -0.96
C THR A 370 -0.40 5.64 -1.42
N ASP A 371 -0.83 6.84 -1.02
CA ASP A 371 -0.17 8.11 -1.36
C ASP A 371 1.26 8.22 -0.79
N LEU A 372 1.45 7.82 0.48
CA LEU A 372 2.76 7.71 1.12
C LEU A 372 3.65 6.67 0.42
N PHE A 373 3.10 5.51 0.06
CA PHE A 373 3.83 4.44 -0.61
C PHE A 373 4.24 4.84 -2.02
N TYR A 374 3.35 5.49 -2.79
CA TYR A 374 3.65 6.03 -4.11
C TYR A 374 4.73 7.12 -4.06
N HIS A 375 4.70 8.00 -3.05
CA HIS A 375 5.78 8.97 -2.80
C HIS A 375 7.12 8.30 -2.49
N LEU A 376 7.10 7.19 -1.74
CA LEU A 376 8.29 6.41 -1.42
C LEU A 376 8.92 5.77 -2.67
N ILE A 377 8.12 5.11 -3.52
CA ILE A 377 8.64 4.30 -4.65
C ILE A 377 8.85 5.07 -5.96
N TYR A 378 8.01 6.07 -6.27
CA TYR A 378 8.06 6.81 -7.54
C TYR A 378 8.79 8.15 -7.46
N ASN A 379 9.13 8.62 -6.26
CA ASN A 379 9.75 9.92 -5.99
C ASN A 379 8.93 11.16 -6.45
N LYS A 380 7.69 10.99 -6.93
CA LYS A 380 6.73 12.10 -7.11
C LYS A 380 6.24 12.57 -5.72
N PRO A 381 5.93 13.87 -5.51
CA PRO A 381 5.34 14.33 -4.26
C PRO A 381 4.01 13.63 -3.93
N ALA A 382 3.83 13.26 -2.67
CA ALA A 382 2.55 12.82 -2.11
C ALA A 382 1.50 13.96 -2.20
N THR A 383 0.28 13.64 -2.61
CA THR A 383 -0.80 14.64 -2.75
C THR A 383 -1.43 14.97 -1.40
N LEU A 384 -1.52 14.01 -0.48
CA LEU A 384 -2.23 14.12 0.81
C LEU A 384 -1.28 14.52 1.95
N TYR A 385 -0.10 13.91 2.03
CA TYR A 385 0.90 14.13 3.09
C TYR A 385 1.18 15.61 3.44
N PRO A 386 1.33 16.55 2.49
CA PRO A 386 1.60 17.98 2.80
C PRO A 386 0.44 18.73 3.47
N SER A 387 -0.70 18.07 3.70
CA SER A 387 -1.88 18.62 4.34
C SER A 387 -2.36 17.83 5.57
N LEU A 388 -1.65 16.75 5.93
CA LEU A 388 -2.08 15.76 6.93
C LEU A 388 -2.30 16.37 8.33
N ASP A 389 -1.65 17.49 8.63
CA ASP A 389 -1.81 18.31 9.83
C ASP A 389 -3.23 18.87 10.04
N LYS A 390 -4.03 18.95 8.96
CA LYS A 390 -5.38 19.54 8.96
C LYS A 390 -6.50 18.50 8.93
N TRP A 391 -6.15 17.22 8.99
CA TRP A 391 -7.12 16.14 8.74
C TRP A 391 -7.90 15.79 10.00
N GLN A 392 -9.20 15.59 9.82
CA GLN A 392 -10.14 15.15 10.85
C GLN A 392 -10.77 13.83 10.39
N VAL A 393 -9.94 12.78 10.40
CA VAL A 393 -10.32 11.39 10.10
C VAL A 393 -9.82 10.52 11.24
N ASN A 394 -10.75 10.04 12.07
CA ASN A 394 -10.45 9.15 13.19
C ASN A 394 -10.07 7.75 12.70
N LEU A 395 -9.56 6.91 13.61
CA LEU A 395 -9.49 5.47 13.35
C LEU A 395 -10.91 4.87 13.39
N PRO A 396 -11.25 3.96 12.47
CA PRO A 396 -12.55 3.32 12.38
C PRO A 396 -12.84 2.43 13.60
N TRP A 397 -14.11 2.30 13.96
CA TRP A 397 -14.52 1.38 15.02
C TRP A 397 -14.46 -0.09 14.56
N LEU A 398 -13.66 -0.91 15.25
CA LEU A 398 -13.55 -2.34 15.00
C LEU A 398 -14.50 -3.09 15.96
N SER A 399 -15.68 -3.44 15.45
CA SER A 399 -16.79 -3.94 16.30
C SER A 399 -16.52 -5.31 16.93
N LEU A 400 -16.78 -5.39 18.24
CA LEU A 400 -16.75 -6.62 19.06
C LEU A 400 -18.09 -7.38 19.10
N ASP A 401 -19.20 -6.71 18.78
CA ASP A 401 -20.56 -7.16 19.15
C ASP A 401 -21.35 -7.78 17.99
N LEU A 402 -20.78 -7.81 16.77
CA LEU A 402 -21.30 -8.54 15.62
C LEU A 402 -20.48 -9.82 15.40
N PRO A 403 -21.09 -10.94 14.95
CA PRO A 403 -20.32 -12.07 14.46
C PRO A 403 -19.40 -11.63 13.30
N PRO A 404 -18.14 -12.11 13.23
CA PRO A 404 -17.31 -11.88 12.05
C PRO A 404 -17.99 -12.48 10.82
N GLU A 405 -18.18 -11.67 9.79
CA GLU A 405 -18.36 -12.20 8.44
C GLU A 405 -17.10 -12.97 8.02
N LYS A 406 -17.25 -14.00 7.18
CA LYS A 406 -16.10 -14.79 6.73
C LYS A 406 -15.16 -13.91 5.89
N GLY A 407 -13.88 -13.88 6.25
CA GLY A 407 -12.87 -12.97 5.69
C GLY A 407 -12.66 -11.66 6.48
N ALA A 408 -13.56 -11.29 7.40
CA ALA A 408 -13.46 -10.03 8.16
C ALA A 408 -12.19 -9.94 9.04
N GLN A 409 -11.61 -11.08 9.44
CA GLN A 409 -10.38 -11.15 10.24
C GLN A 409 -9.15 -10.67 9.44
N VAL A 410 -8.96 -11.17 8.22
CA VAL A 410 -7.86 -10.75 7.33
C VAL A 410 -8.03 -9.28 6.90
N SER A 411 -9.26 -8.85 6.65
CA SER A 411 -9.58 -7.43 6.42
C SER A 411 -9.18 -6.53 7.61
N THR A 412 -9.53 -6.94 8.84
CA THR A 412 -9.21 -6.19 10.07
C THR A 412 -7.70 -6.10 10.30
N ILE A 413 -6.97 -7.21 10.09
CA ILE A 413 -5.50 -7.23 10.20
C ILE A 413 -4.84 -6.39 9.12
N SER A 414 -5.33 -6.47 7.87
CA SER A 414 -4.87 -5.64 6.74
C SER A 414 -4.98 -4.15 7.07
N PHE A 415 -6.13 -3.72 7.58
CA PHE A 415 -6.33 -2.35 8.03
C PHE A 415 -5.33 -1.94 9.12
N LEU A 416 -5.23 -2.71 10.20
CA LEU A 416 -4.36 -2.41 11.35
C LEU A 416 -2.87 -2.35 10.95
N PHE A 417 -2.44 -3.24 10.07
CA PHE A 417 -1.09 -3.26 9.51
C PHE A 417 -0.85 -2.02 8.63
N ARG A 418 -1.76 -1.73 7.68
CA ARG A 418 -1.66 -0.58 6.76
C ARG A 418 -1.62 0.76 7.51
N SER A 419 -2.47 0.97 8.51
CA SER A 419 -2.45 2.19 9.33
C SER A 419 -1.15 2.35 10.12
N ARG A 420 -0.62 1.29 10.75
CA ARG A 420 0.65 1.37 11.48
C ARG A 420 1.85 1.58 10.55
N LEU A 421 1.86 0.94 9.38
CA LEU A 421 2.86 1.21 8.34
C LEU A 421 2.79 2.65 7.83
N ALA A 422 1.58 3.23 7.67
CA ALA A 422 1.44 4.65 7.32
C ALA A 422 2.08 5.57 8.36
N PHE A 423 1.90 5.33 9.66
CA PHE A 423 2.59 6.10 10.71
C PHE A 423 4.12 5.96 10.67
N ILE A 424 4.64 4.77 10.34
CA ILE A 424 6.09 4.56 10.15
C ILE A 424 6.61 5.36 8.93
N LEU A 425 5.88 5.34 7.80
CA LEU A 425 6.23 6.13 6.62
C LEU A 425 6.14 7.66 6.88
N ILE A 426 5.13 8.10 7.61
CA ILE A 426 4.97 9.50 8.06
C ILE A 426 6.17 9.95 8.90
N ARG A 427 6.71 9.08 9.76
CA ARG A 427 7.94 9.34 10.53
C ARG A 427 9.19 9.29 9.66
N PHE A 428 9.29 8.33 8.74
CA PHE A 428 10.40 8.24 7.79
C PHE A 428 10.60 9.55 7.02
N PHE A 429 9.55 10.12 6.44
CA PHE A 429 9.67 11.38 5.69
C PHE A 429 10.08 12.55 6.61
N GLN A 430 9.52 12.66 7.82
CA GLN A 430 9.92 13.67 8.81
C GLN A 430 11.38 13.55 9.25
N THR A 431 11.88 12.33 9.44
CA THR A 431 13.29 12.08 9.76
C THR A 431 14.19 12.44 8.58
N LEU A 432 13.80 12.06 7.36
CA LEU A 432 14.54 12.37 6.13
C LEU A 432 14.59 13.88 5.82
N GLU A 433 13.51 14.62 6.11
CA GLU A 433 13.41 16.09 6.00
C GLU A 433 14.45 16.83 6.87
N GLY A 434 14.96 16.21 7.95
CA GLY A 434 15.90 16.81 8.90
C GLY A 434 17.35 16.29 8.84
N LEU A 435 17.71 15.47 7.85
CA LEU A 435 19.03 14.83 7.76
C LEU A 435 19.95 15.51 6.73
N GLU A 436 21.25 15.61 7.06
CA GLU A 436 22.27 16.20 6.19
C GLU A 436 23.36 15.22 5.72
N ASN A 437 23.41 13.97 6.19
CA ASN A 437 24.48 13.02 5.84
C ASN A 437 23.90 11.65 5.47
N GLU A 438 24.33 11.07 4.35
CA GLU A 438 23.86 9.78 3.83
C GLU A 438 24.19 8.60 4.76
N SER A 439 25.33 8.64 5.47
CA SER A 439 25.69 7.57 6.43
C SER A 439 24.82 7.64 7.69
N GLU A 440 24.70 8.83 8.28
CA GLU A 440 23.83 9.08 9.44
C GLU A 440 22.35 8.82 9.09
N ALA A 441 21.95 9.05 7.84
CA ALA A 441 20.60 8.77 7.37
C ALA A 441 20.30 7.27 7.34
N VAL A 442 21.23 6.41 6.89
CA VAL A 442 20.98 4.95 6.95
C VAL A 442 20.81 4.50 8.40
N GLU A 443 21.72 4.91 9.30
CA GLU A 443 21.64 4.60 10.73
C GLU A 443 20.35 5.13 11.40
N ALA A 444 19.88 6.32 11.03
CA ALA A 444 18.64 6.91 11.55
C ALA A 444 17.36 6.23 11.02
N ILE A 445 17.43 5.52 9.90
CA ILE A 445 16.28 4.86 9.25
C ILE A 445 16.19 3.36 9.59
N GLU A 446 17.29 2.70 9.99
CA GLU A 446 17.25 1.30 10.44
C GLU A 446 16.25 1.00 11.59
N PRO A 447 16.08 1.87 12.61
CA PRO A 447 15.02 1.67 13.62
C PRO A 447 13.61 1.58 13.03
N LEU A 448 13.30 2.39 12.01
CA LEU A 448 12.00 2.34 11.31
C LEU A 448 11.85 1.06 10.48
N CYS A 449 12.95 0.52 9.94
CA CYS A 449 12.95 -0.77 9.27
C CYS A 449 12.65 -1.91 10.25
N HIS A 450 13.22 -1.85 11.47
CA HIS A 450 12.94 -2.82 12.51
C HIS A 450 11.50 -2.76 13.02
N GLU A 451 10.90 -1.56 13.15
CA GLU A 451 9.48 -1.41 13.49
C GLU A 451 8.53 -2.08 12.49
N ILE A 452 8.89 -2.15 11.20
CA ILE A 452 8.13 -2.88 10.18
C ILE A 452 8.28 -4.41 10.36
N GLU A 453 9.46 -4.90 10.70
CA GLU A 453 9.66 -6.34 11.00
C GLU A 453 8.87 -6.76 12.26
N ILE A 454 8.91 -5.94 13.32
CA ILE A 454 8.09 -6.15 14.53
C ILE A 454 6.59 -6.16 14.17
N LEU A 455 6.14 -5.36 13.20
CA LEU A 455 4.75 -5.33 12.77
C LEU A 455 4.30 -6.64 12.09
N PHE A 456 5.20 -7.34 11.38
CA PHE A 456 4.91 -8.68 10.84
C PHE A 456 4.79 -9.71 11.97
N ASP A 457 5.74 -9.73 12.91
CA ASP A 457 5.74 -10.64 14.08
C ASP A 457 4.53 -10.40 15.00
N GLU A 458 4.16 -9.14 15.26
CA GLU A 458 3.10 -8.77 16.20
C GLU A 458 1.71 -9.22 15.70
N TRP A 459 1.44 -9.14 14.39
CA TRP A 459 0.20 -9.62 13.80
C TRP A 459 0.26 -11.08 13.33
N GLY A 460 1.46 -11.65 13.23
CA GLY A 460 1.73 -13.03 12.81
C GLY A 460 1.35 -13.25 11.34
N ILE A 461 1.77 -12.37 10.44
CA ILE A 461 1.30 -12.38 9.04
C ILE A 461 1.63 -13.70 8.33
N GLU A 462 2.79 -14.30 8.62
CA GLU A 462 3.18 -15.63 8.16
C GLU A 462 2.19 -16.74 8.61
N ASP A 463 1.79 -16.77 9.90
CA ASP A 463 0.76 -17.69 10.41
C ASP A 463 -0.55 -17.59 9.60
N TRP A 464 -0.92 -16.38 9.20
CA TRP A 464 -2.13 -16.13 8.41
C TRP A 464 -2.00 -16.64 6.97
N ILE A 465 -0.83 -16.46 6.35
CA ILE A 465 -0.55 -16.99 5.01
C ILE A 465 -0.61 -18.53 5.00
N GLU A 466 -0.09 -19.19 6.03
CA GLU A 466 -0.20 -20.66 6.16
C GLU A 466 -1.66 -21.11 6.33
N ARG A 467 -2.43 -20.42 7.20
CA ARG A 467 -3.85 -20.73 7.47
C ARG A 467 -4.78 -20.45 6.28
N SER A 468 -4.48 -19.44 5.48
CA SER A 468 -5.28 -19.04 4.30
C SER A 468 -4.87 -19.77 3.02
N SER A 469 -4.07 -20.84 3.08
CA SER A 469 -3.45 -21.50 1.92
C SER A 469 -4.41 -21.99 0.80
N ASP A 470 -5.70 -22.21 1.09
CA ASP A 470 -6.74 -22.54 0.10
C ASP A 470 -7.60 -21.33 -0.37
N ASP A 471 -7.45 -20.14 0.22
CA ASP A 471 -8.24 -18.94 -0.08
C ASP A 471 -7.38 -17.86 -0.78
N HIS A 472 -7.51 -17.77 -2.11
CA HIS A 472 -6.65 -16.88 -2.90
C HIS A 472 -6.97 -15.39 -2.66
N MET A 473 -8.19 -15.04 -2.22
CA MET A 473 -8.55 -13.66 -1.92
C MET A 473 -7.85 -13.18 -0.65
N ASP A 474 -7.88 -13.99 0.41
CA ASP A 474 -7.19 -13.69 1.66
C ASP A 474 -5.66 -13.72 1.47
N LEU A 475 -5.13 -14.69 0.71
CA LEU A 475 -3.71 -14.72 0.33
C LEU A 475 -3.27 -13.50 -0.47
N TRP A 476 -4.11 -12.96 -1.37
CA TRP A 476 -3.78 -11.74 -2.12
C TRP A 476 -3.69 -10.51 -1.20
N ILE A 477 -4.62 -10.39 -0.25
CA ILE A 477 -4.59 -9.33 0.76
C ILE A 477 -3.31 -9.45 1.61
N LEU A 478 -3.03 -10.64 2.17
CA LEU A 478 -1.84 -10.88 3.01
C LEU A 478 -0.53 -10.67 2.24
N ALA A 479 -0.45 -11.14 0.99
CA ALA A 479 0.69 -10.90 0.11
C ALA A 479 0.91 -9.39 -0.15
N SER A 480 -0.17 -8.60 -0.30
CA SER A 480 -0.04 -7.15 -0.44
C SER A 480 0.60 -6.50 0.79
N LEU A 481 0.33 -6.98 2.01
CA LEU A 481 0.95 -6.47 3.24
C LEU A 481 2.45 -6.75 3.27
N VAL A 482 2.82 -7.99 2.94
CA VAL A 482 4.22 -8.44 2.89
C VAL A 482 5.02 -7.67 1.83
N LEU A 483 4.46 -7.51 0.62
CA LEU A 483 5.06 -6.67 -0.42
C LEU A 483 5.18 -5.20 0.03
N THR A 484 4.12 -4.60 0.60
CA THR A 484 4.15 -3.18 1.01
C THR A 484 5.17 -2.93 2.11
N GLY A 485 5.22 -3.76 3.15
CA GLY A 485 6.16 -3.61 4.27
C GLY A 485 7.61 -3.79 3.84
N TYR A 486 7.94 -4.89 3.15
CA TYR A 486 9.33 -5.15 2.76
C TYR A 486 9.81 -4.25 1.61
N THR A 487 8.96 -3.87 0.64
CA THR A 487 9.33 -2.83 -0.34
C THR A 487 9.51 -1.49 0.35
N SER A 488 8.75 -1.18 1.41
CA SER A 488 8.99 0.02 2.21
C SER A 488 10.38 0.01 2.86
N ILE A 489 10.81 -1.10 3.49
CA ILE A 489 12.18 -1.22 4.03
C ILE A 489 13.23 -0.93 2.96
N ILE A 490 13.13 -1.57 1.79
CA ILE A 490 14.11 -1.39 0.69
C ILE A 490 14.14 0.07 0.19
N PHE A 491 12.97 0.69 -0.01
CA PHE A 491 12.91 2.05 -0.57
C PHE A 491 13.17 3.16 0.45
N MET A 492 12.91 2.95 1.74
CA MET A 492 13.36 3.84 2.81
C MET A 492 14.90 3.86 2.89
N LEU A 493 15.54 2.68 2.94
CA LEU A 493 17.00 2.55 2.94
C LEU A 493 17.62 3.14 1.66
N ARG A 494 17.04 2.86 0.48
CA ARG A 494 17.46 3.46 -0.80
C ARG A 494 17.38 4.98 -0.80
N LYS A 495 16.34 5.57 -0.21
CA LYS A 495 16.20 7.03 -0.11
C LYS A 495 17.21 7.65 0.86
N ALA A 496 17.53 6.98 1.98
CA ALA A 496 18.59 7.40 2.89
C ALA A 496 19.98 7.40 2.20
N THR A 497 20.30 6.35 1.44
CA THR A 497 21.54 6.24 0.65
C THR A 497 21.62 7.23 -0.52
N LEU A 498 20.50 7.79 -0.98
CA LEU A 498 20.42 8.72 -2.11
C LEU A 498 20.05 10.15 -1.67
N LEU A 499 20.22 10.49 -0.38
CA LEU A 499 19.76 11.74 0.23
C LEU A 499 20.27 13.00 -0.49
N LYS A 500 21.50 13.00 -1.02
CA LYS A 500 22.07 14.12 -1.81
C LYS A 500 22.15 13.84 -3.31
N SER A 501 21.38 12.87 -3.81
CA SER A 501 21.32 12.62 -5.26
C SER A 501 20.60 13.77 -5.97
N ASN A 502 21.38 14.64 -6.63
CA ASN A 502 20.86 15.75 -7.44
C ASN A 502 20.04 15.32 -8.67
N SER A 503 19.79 14.02 -8.87
CA SER A 503 18.89 13.53 -9.92
C SER A 503 17.46 13.44 -9.40
N PRO A 504 16.46 14.08 -10.04
CA PRO A 504 15.05 13.93 -9.66
C PRO A 504 14.54 12.49 -9.85
N VAL A 505 15.21 11.71 -10.71
CA VAL A 505 15.03 10.26 -10.85
C VAL A 505 16.42 9.59 -10.79
N PRO A 506 16.87 9.09 -9.63
CA PRO A 506 18.15 8.40 -9.53
C PRO A 506 18.16 7.11 -10.37
N VAL A 507 19.12 7.01 -11.29
CA VAL A 507 19.34 5.82 -12.14
C VAL A 507 19.37 4.58 -11.25
N CYS A 508 18.68 3.51 -11.64
CA CYS A 508 18.65 2.29 -10.84
C CYS A 508 19.99 1.57 -10.96
N THR A 509 20.79 1.55 -9.89
CA THR A 509 22.08 0.85 -9.83
C THR A 509 22.13 -0.10 -8.64
N ASP A 510 22.95 -1.15 -8.72
CA ASP A 510 23.20 -2.09 -7.62
C ASP A 510 23.58 -1.40 -6.29
N ASN A 511 24.28 -0.26 -6.34
CA ASN A 511 24.76 0.47 -5.17
C ASN A 511 23.68 1.36 -4.52
N ASN A 512 22.49 1.48 -5.12
CA ASN A 512 21.42 2.33 -4.60
C ASN A 512 20.78 1.79 -3.30
N VAL A 513 20.93 0.50 -3.01
CA VAL A 513 20.39 -0.13 -1.80
C VAL A 513 21.58 -0.51 -0.90
N PRO A 514 21.68 0.04 0.32
CA PRO A 514 22.81 -0.24 1.20
C PRO A 514 22.80 -1.71 1.60
N ARG A 515 23.97 -2.30 1.87
CA ARG A 515 24.10 -3.71 2.25
C ARG A 515 23.90 -3.90 3.76
N THR A 516 22.66 -3.76 4.21
CA THR A 516 22.27 -4.01 5.59
C THR A 516 21.60 -5.38 5.74
N ASP A 517 21.47 -5.87 6.97
CA ASP A 517 20.71 -7.09 7.20
C ASP A 517 19.21 -6.90 6.89
N PHE A 518 18.68 -5.68 7.11
CA PHE A 518 17.30 -5.33 6.79
C PHE A 518 17.00 -5.40 5.29
N SER A 519 17.85 -4.81 4.44
CA SER A 519 17.68 -4.87 2.98
C SER A 519 17.80 -6.31 2.46
N THR A 520 18.70 -7.10 3.06
CA THR A 520 18.92 -8.50 2.71
C THR A 520 17.72 -9.38 3.12
N ARG A 521 17.22 -9.27 4.36
CA ARG A 521 16.02 -9.98 4.82
C ARG A 521 14.77 -9.59 4.03
N ALA A 522 14.54 -8.29 3.82
CA ALA A 522 13.44 -7.78 3.03
C ALA A 522 13.47 -8.32 1.59
N SER A 523 14.65 -8.34 0.96
CA SER A 523 14.80 -8.88 -0.39
C SER A 523 14.50 -10.38 -0.44
N ARG A 524 14.97 -11.17 0.53
CA ARG A 524 14.67 -12.61 0.63
C ARG A 524 13.17 -12.86 0.77
N ARG A 525 12.49 -12.11 1.65
CA ARG A 525 11.04 -12.23 1.87
C ARG A 525 10.21 -11.89 0.62
N ILE A 526 10.56 -10.81 -0.09
CA ILE A 526 9.90 -10.44 -1.35
C ILE A 526 10.09 -11.52 -2.42
N LEU A 527 11.30 -12.06 -2.57
CA LEU A 527 11.56 -13.09 -3.58
C LEU A 527 10.88 -14.43 -3.26
N ASP A 528 10.83 -14.85 -2.00
CA ASP A 528 10.14 -16.11 -1.66
C ASP A 528 8.63 -15.98 -1.88
N LEU A 529 8.03 -14.84 -1.48
CA LEU A 529 6.65 -14.52 -1.82
C LEU A 529 6.41 -14.46 -3.34
N THR A 530 7.36 -13.92 -4.11
CA THR A 530 7.30 -13.89 -5.59
C THR A 530 7.21 -15.30 -6.17
N TYR A 531 8.01 -16.23 -5.64
CA TYR A 531 7.93 -17.64 -6.00
C TYR A 531 6.60 -18.27 -5.57
N ASN A 532 6.11 -17.98 -4.36
CA ASN A 532 4.86 -18.55 -3.84
C ASN A 532 3.64 -18.09 -4.65
N MET A 533 3.52 -16.79 -4.96
CA MET A 533 2.43 -16.25 -5.79
C MET A 533 2.42 -16.84 -7.22
N LEU A 534 3.59 -16.96 -7.86
CA LEU A 534 3.69 -17.45 -9.24
C LEU A 534 3.62 -18.98 -9.37
N HIS A 535 4.19 -19.73 -8.43
CA HIS A 535 4.40 -21.18 -8.59
C HIS A 535 3.55 -22.04 -7.64
N VAL A 536 3.35 -21.59 -6.40
CA VAL A 536 2.60 -22.36 -5.38
C VAL A 536 1.10 -22.08 -5.52
N TRP A 537 0.70 -20.81 -5.36
CA TRP A 537 -0.70 -20.36 -5.47
C TRP A 537 -1.14 -20.10 -6.92
N LYS A 538 -0.18 -20.02 -7.85
CA LYS A 538 -0.41 -19.94 -9.31
C LYS A 538 -1.40 -18.84 -9.69
N PHE A 539 -1.19 -17.65 -9.13
CA PHE A 539 -1.98 -16.47 -9.44
C PHE A 539 -1.80 -16.07 -10.93
N PRO A 540 -2.76 -15.33 -11.53
CA PRO A 540 -2.70 -14.90 -12.92
C PRO A 540 -1.35 -14.24 -13.25
N ALA A 541 -0.59 -14.87 -14.14
CA ALA A 541 0.85 -14.65 -14.19
C ALA A 541 1.22 -13.24 -14.67
N ALA A 542 0.44 -12.67 -15.60
CA ALA A 542 0.71 -11.33 -16.10
C ALA A 542 0.42 -10.26 -15.04
N GLU A 543 -0.70 -10.37 -14.35
CA GLU A 543 -1.17 -9.42 -13.34
C GLU A 543 -0.25 -9.47 -12.12
N THR A 544 0.11 -10.68 -11.70
CA THR A 544 1.10 -10.94 -10.64
C THR A 544 2.48 -10.36 -10.96
N ILE A 545 2.97 -10.50 -12.20
CA ILE A 545 4.24 -9.91 -12.63
C ILE A 545 4.15 -8.36 -12.69
N SER A 546 3.01 -7.80 -13.12
CA SER A 546 2.77 -6.35 -13.13
C SER A 546 2.82 -5.77 -11.71
N TYR A 547 2.12 -6.44 -10.79
CA TYR A 547 2.04 -6.07 -9.38
C TYR A 547 3.43 -6.16 -8.72
N ILE A 548 4.07 -7.33 -8.75
CA ILE A 548 5.31 -7.59 -8.01
C ILE A 548 6.52 -6.83 -8.59
N LEU A 549 6.79 -6.98 -9.89
CA LEU A 549 8.00 -6.40 -10.51
C LEU A 549 7.80 -4.95 -10.94
N GLY A 550 6.56 -4.53 -11.22
CA GLY A 550 6.21 -3.15 -11.58
C GLY A 550 5.86 -2.31 -10.36
N ALA A 551 4.70 -2.55 -9.75
CA ALA A 551 4.19 -1.74 -8.65
C ALA A 551 5.10 -1.80 -7.40
N TYR A 552 5.48 -3.00 -6.96
CA TYR A 552 6.36 -3.19 -5.79
C TYR A 552 7.86 -3.20 -6.13
N ARG A 553 8.21 -2.96 -7.40
CA ARG A 553 9.59 -2.82 -7.91
C ARG A 553 10.54 -3.94 -7.47
N ALA A 554 10.04 -5.18 -7.30
CA ALA A 554 10.79 -6.29 -6.71
C ALA A 554 12.00 -6.79 -7.54
N HIS A 555 12.18 -6.30 -8.78
CA HIS A 555 13.46 -6.43 -9.49
C HIS A 555 14.63 -5.77 -8.71
N THR A 556 14.34 -4.77 -7.87
CA THR A 556 15.31 -4.16 -6.94
C THR A 556 15.77 -5.15 -5.87
N ALA A 557 14.85 -5.94 -5.30
CA ALA A 557 15.18 -7.01 -4.36
C ALA A 557 15.99 -8.14 -5.01
N TYR A 558 15.62 -8.52 -6.24
CA TYR A 558 16.37 -9.50 -7.04
C TYR A 558 17.81 -9.04 -7.30
N ALA A 559 17.98 -7.79 -7.75
CA ALA A 559 19.28 -7.20 -7.99
C ALA A 559 20.13 -7.09 -6.72
N HIS A 560 19.52 -6.71 -5.59
CA HIS A 560 20.24 -6.62 -4.31
C HIS A 560 20.86 -7.97 -3.90
N LEU A 561 20.08 -9.07 -3.89
CA LEU A 561 20.64 -10.39 -3.54
C LEU A 561 21.64 -10.90 -4.58
N ALA A 562 21.38 -10.72 -5.87
CA ALA A 562 22.32 -11.13 -6.92
C ALA A 562 23.65 -10.35 -6.81
N SER A 563 23.60 -9.05 -6.55
CA SER A 563 24.79 -8.20 -6.38
C SER A 563 25.54 -8.55 -5.08
N ASN A 564 24.84 -8.81 -3.98
CA ASN A 564 25.44 -9.27 -2.74
C ASN A 564 26.17 -10.60 -2.97
N ALA A 565 25.54 -11.57 -3.64
CA ALA A 565 26.14 -12.86 -3.95
C ALA A 565 27.35 -12.78 -4.89
N MET A 566 27.33 -11.88 -5.90
CA MET A 566 28.50 -11.65 -6.76
C MET A 566 29.68 -11.00 -6.03
N ASN A 567 29.41 -10.19 -5.00
CA ASN A 567 30.41 -9.42 -4.25
C ASN A 567 30.78 -10.03 -2.89
N ALA A 568 30.23 -11.18 -2.53
CA ALA A 568 30.42 -11.81 -1.23
C ALA A 568 31.90 -12.21 -0.97
N PRO A 569 32.47 -11.90 0.21
CA PRO A 569 33.82 -12.35 0.59
C PRO A 569 33.93 -13.87 0.73
N ASN A 570 32.86 -14.53 1.17
CA ASN A 570 32.75 -15.98 1.25
C ASN A 570 31.55 -16.46 0.40
N PRO A 571 31.76 -16.90 -0.85
CA PRO A 571 30.66 -17.24 -1.75
C PRO A 571 29.83 -18.46 -1.31
N GLY A 572 30.35 -19.30 -0.40
CA GLY A 572 29.63 -20.44 0.15
C GLY A 572 28.39 -20.05 0.97
N ASP A 573 28.40 -18.87 1.60
CA ASP A 573 27.29 -18.39 2.43
C ASP A 573 26.10 -17.91 1.58
N MET A 574 26.28 -17.79 0.26
CA MET A 574 25.30 -17.26 -0.70
C MET A 574 24.54 -18.36 -1.45
N ILE A 575 24.72 -19.64 -1.08
CA ILE A 575 24.09 -20.79 -1.75
C ILE A 575 22.56 -20.74 -1.63
N GLU A 576 22.02 -20.35 -0.48
CA GLU A 576 20.57 -20.22 -0.27
C GLU A 576 19.96 -19.08 -1.11
N ASP A 577 20.64 -17.93 -1.19
CA ASP A 577 20.23 -16.82 -2.05
C ASP A 577 20.26 -17.21 -3.54
N LEU A 578 21.29 -17.94 -3.98
CA LEU A 578 21.34 -18.48 -5.35
C LEU A 578 20.18 -19.44 -5.63
N HIS A 579 19.83 -20.31 -4.69
CA HIS A 579 18.66 -21.19 -4.83
C HIS A 579 17.33 -20.42 -4.88
N LEU A 580 17.21 -19.33 -4.12
CA LEU A 580 16.04 -18.44 -4.15
C LEU A 580 15.93 -17.69 -5.49
N LEU A 581 17.05 -17.15 -6.00
CA LEU A 581 17.14 -16.52 -7.33
C LEU A 581 16.79 -17.51 -8.45
N ASP A 582 17.28 -18.76 -8.39
CA ASP A 582 16.95 -19.82 -9.36
C ASP A 582 15.45 -20.19 -9.30
N ARG A 583 14.84 -20.26 -8.10
CA ARG A 583 13.39 -20.48 -7.93
C ARG A 583 12.55 -19.37 -8.57
N VAL A 584 12.88 -18.09 -8.33
CA VAL A 584 12.14 -16.96 -8.93
C VAL A 584 12.31 -16.92 -10.46
N ALA A 585 13.51 -17.14 -10.98
CA ALA A 585 13.75 -17.22 -12.42
C ALA A 585 12.95 -18.35 -13.09
N GLN A 586 12.78 -19.49 -12.42
CA GLN A 586 11.93 -20.60 -12.89
C GLN A 586 10.43 -20.25 -12.86
N GLY A 587 9.97 -19.48 -11.87
CA GLY A 587 8.61 -18.94 -11.83
C GLY A 587 8.31 -18.05 -13.04
N ILE A 588 9.19 -17.09 -13.32
CA ILE A 588 9.08 -16.20 -14.49
C ILE A 588 9.22 -16.98 -15.81
N GLU A 589 10.08 -18.00 -15.89
CA GLU A 589 10.11 -18.89 -17.07
C GLU A 589 8.79 -19.65 -17.26
N THR A 590 8.18 -20.14 -16.17
CA THR A 590 6.89 -20.84 -16.23
C THR A 590 5.80 -19.93 -16.79
N ALA A 591 5.79 -18.64 -16.42
CA ALA A 591 4.89 -17.64 -17.00
C ALA A 591 5.05 -17.49 -18.53
N THR A 592 6.24 -17.71 -19.09
CA THR A 592 6.46 -17.61 -20.56
C THR A 592 5.67 -18.62 -21.37
N GLN A 593 5.20 -19.71 -20.75
CA GLN A 593 4.37 -20.75 -21.38
C GLN A 593 2.94 -20.25 -21.65
N GLN A 594 2.45 -19.31 -20.83
CA GLN A 594 1.15 -18.65 -20.99
C GLN A 594 1.31 -17.35 -21.79
N GLU A 595 2.37 -16.59 -21.48
CA GLU A 595 2.57 -15.20 -21.92
C GLU A 595 4.02 -15.00 -22.39
N SER A 596 4.25 -15.17 -23.69
CA SER A 596 5.58 -15.15 -24.30
C SER A 596 6.34 -13.82 -24.17
N ASP A 597 5.68 -12.75 -23.73
CA ASP A 597 6.27 -11.44 -23.47
C ASP A 597 7.24 -11.43 -22.28
N PHE A 598 7.16 -12.39 -21.37
CA PHE A 598 8.09 -12.51 -20.25
C PHE A 598 9.42 -13.20 -20.63
N LEU A 599 9.55 -13.68 -21.88
CA LEU A 599 10.75 -14.37 -22.36
C LEU A 599 12.05 -13.54 -22.30
N PRO A 600 12.08 -12.22 -22.55
CA PRO A 600 13.29 -11.41 -22.35
C PRO A 600 13.71 -11.38 -20.88
N LEU A 601 12.75 -11.24 -19.97
CA LEU A 601 12.98 -11.17 -18.52
C LEU A 601 13.47 -12.53 -17.96
N ALA A 602 12.83 -13.63 -18.35
CA ALA A 602 13.24 -14.98 -17.97
C ALA A 602 14.67 -15.31 -18.43
N ARG A 603 15.04 -14.89 -19.64
CA ARG A 603 16.41 -15.03 -20.17
C ARG A 603 17.42 -14.21 -19.38
N GLU A 604 17.06 -12.97 -19.02
CA GLU A 604 17.95 -12.07 -18.31
C GLU A 604 18.22 -12.55 -16.87
N MET A 605 17.17 -12.93 -16.14
CA MET A 605 17.29 -13.55 -14.81
C MET A 605 18.18 -14.81 -14.85
N LYS A 606 18.00 -15.69 -15.84
CA LYS A 606 18.89 -16.86 -16.03
C LYS A 606 20.34 -16.48 -16.33
N ARG A 607 20.58 -15.43 -17.12
CA ARG A 607 21.93 -14.94 -17.43
C ARG A 607 22.64 -14.40 -16.18
N ILE A 608 21.91 -13.67 -15.34
CA ILE A 608 22.39 -13.17 -14.04
C ILE A 608 22.73 -14.35 -13.12
N ASN A 609 21.80 -15.29 -12.93
CA ASN A 609 22.01 -16.43 -12.04
C ASN A 609 23.18 -17.31 -12.48
N ALA A 610 23.41 -17.48 -13.79
CA ALA A 610 24.58 -18.19 -14.30
C ALA A 610 25.90 -17.55 -13.83
N GLN A 611 25.98 -16.21 -13.80
CA GLN A 611 27.16 -15.47 -13.34
C GLN A 611 27.30 -15.50 -11.81
N VAL A 612 26.21 -15.41 -11.05
CA VAL A 612 26.21 -15.65 -9.60
C VAL A 612 26.70 -17.07 -9.30
N LYS A 613 26.22 -18.07 -10.05
CA LYS A 613 26.56 -19.50 -9.90
C LYS A 613 28.02 -19.80 -10.28
N GLU A 614 28.56 -19.12 -11.28
CA GLU A 614 29.99 -19.17 -11.61
C GLU A 614 30.84 -18.59 -10.46
N LYS A 615 30.44 -17.45 -9.90
CA LYS A 615 31.13 -16.84 -8.74
C LYS A 615 31.09 -17.73 -7.49
N VAL A 616 29.93 -18.33 -7.19
CA VAL A 616 29.72 -19.20 -6.02
C VAL A 616 30.50 -20.51 -6.14
N ASN A 617 30.48 -21.17 -7.29
CA ASN A 617 31.11 -22.49 -7.49
C ASN A 617 32.58 -22.43 -7.94
N GLY A 618 33.00 -21.32 -8.56
CA GLY A 618 34.37 -21.14 -9.06
C GLY A 618 35.43 -21.17 -7.96
N THR A 619 35.10 -20.70 -6.75
CA THR A 619 35.97 -20.80 -5.57
C THR A 619 36.05 -22.20 -4.97
N THR A 620 35.03 -23.05 -5.16
CA THR A 620 35.01 -24.41 -4.59
C THR A 620 36.00 -25.34 -5.30
N SER A 621 36.18 -25.18 -6.61
CA SER A 621 37.15 -25.97 -7.39
C SER A 621 38.62 -25.58 -7.15
N ALA A 622 38.87 -24.41 -6.54
CA ALA A 622 40.22 -23.95 -6.19
C ALA A 622 40.71 -24.46 -4.81
N ARG A 623 39.93 -25.32 -4.13
CA ARG A 623 40.26 -25.93 -2.83
C ARG A 623 40.28 -27.47 -2.87
N ASN A 624 41.13 -28.03 -3.73
CA ASN A 624 41.72 -29.35 -3.51
C ASN A 624 43.23 -29.24 -3.84
N PRO A 625 44.12 -29.71 -2.95
CA PRO A 625 45.57 -29.59 -3.10
C PRO A 625 46.18 -30.65 -4.05
#